data_AF-A0AAU9NKB3-F1
#
_entry.id   AF-A0AAU9NKB3-F1
#
_cell.length_a   1.000
_cell.length_b   1.000
_cell.length_c   1.000
_cell.angle_alpha   90.00
_cell.angle_beta   90.00
_cell.angle_gamma   90.00
#
_symmetry.space_group_name_H-M   'P 1'
#
loop_
_entity.id
_entity.type
_entity.pdbx_description
1 polymer ?
#
loop_
_entity_poly.entity_id
_entity_poly.type
_entity_poly.pdbx_seq_one_letter_code
_entity_poly.pdbx_strand_id
1 'polypeptide(L)'
;MPFGLTNAPKVFMDLMNRVCRPMLHRSVIMFIDDILVYSKLKERHEEHLRELLRVLRRERLYAKFSKWYYRRFILDLSKIVVPPTRLTRKGVDFQWGPEQQTAFETLRQRLCEALVLTLPEGVEDFVVFCNASITGLGAVLM
;
A
#
# COMPACT_ATOMS: atom_id res chain seq x y z
N MET A 1 -7.28 7.92 16.51
CA MET A 1 -6.43 7.68 17.70
C MET A 1 -5.37 8.78 17.71
N PRO A 2 -5.15 9.49 18.82
CA PRO A 2 -4.15 10.56 18.89
C PRO A 2 -2.72 9.99 18.83
N PHE A 3 -1.80 10.75 18.25
CA PHE A 3 -0.38 10.40 18.19
C PHE A 3 0.25 10.42 19.59
N GLY A 4 1.21 9.53 19.86
CA GLY A 4 1.96 9.49 21.13
C GLY A 4 1.46 8.48 22.17
N LEU A 5 0.38 7.74 21.89
CA LEU A 5 -0.07 6.65 22.75
C LEU A 5 0.80 5.40 22.55
N THR A 6 1.44 4.91 23.61
CA THR A 6 2.33 3.73 23.58
C THR A 6 1.65 2.46 23.06
N ASN A 7 0.34 2.32 23.30
CA ASN A 7 -0.44 1.17 22.85
C ASN A 7 -1.11 1.36 21.47
N ALA A 8 -0.99 2.54 20.85
CA ALA A 8 -1.65 2.82 19.58
C ALA A 8 -1.28 1.85 18.46
N PRO A 9 0.00 1.50 18.25
CA PRO A 9 0.38 0.53 17.22
C PRO A 9 -0.24 -0.85 17.44
N LYS A 10 -0.26 -1.32 18.69
CA LYS A 10 -0.80 -2.63 19.06
C LYS A 10 -2.31 -2.71 18.84
N VAL A 11 -3.04 -1.68 19.23
CA VAL A 11 -4.50 -1.61 19.05
C VAL A 11 -4.87 -1.48 17.57
N PHE A 12 -4.12 -0.67 16.81
CA PHE A 12 -4.34 -0.55 15.37
C PHE A 12 -4.05 -1.87 14.64
N MET A 13 -2.99 -2.57 15.02
CA MET A 13 -2.64 -3.88 14.46
C MET A 13 -3.72 -4.94 14.76
N ASP A 14 -4.26 -5.00 15.99
CA ASP A 14 -5.36 -5.92 16.33
C ASP A 14 -6.63 -5.61 15.52
N LEU A 15 -6.97 -4.33 15.35
CA LEU A 15 -8.07 -3.91 14.48
C LEU A 15 -7.85 -4.38 13.04
N MET A 16 -6.69 -4.08 12.47
CA MET A 16 -6.37 -4.44 11.09
C MET A 16 -6.35 -5.97 10.89
N ASN A 17 -5.85 -6.72 11.87
CA ASN A 17 -5.87 -8.17 11.85
C ASN A 17 -7.29 -8.74 11.87
N ARG A 18 -8.24 -8.11 12.57
CA ARG A 18 -9.65 -8.53 12.55
C ARG A 18 -10.34 -8.18 11.24
N VAL A 19 -10.07 -6.98 10.72
CA VAL A 19 -10.68 -6.46 9.48
C VAL A 19 -10.21 -7.25 8.27
N CYS A 20 -8.90 -7.47 8.15
CA CYS A 20 -8.29 -8.15 7.02
C CYS A 20 -8.19 -9.68 7.22
N ARG A 21 -8.72 -10.23 8.32
CA ARG A 21 -8.68 -11.67 8.66
C ARG A 21 -8.93 -12.63 7.49
N PRO A 22 -9.92 -12.44 6.61
CA PRO A 22 -10.17 -13.37 5.50
C PRO A 22 -9.05 -13.36 4.42
N MET A 23 -8.23 -12.31 4.37
CA MET A 23 -7.19 -12.11 3.37
C MET A 23 -5.77 -12.26 3.93
N LEU A 24 -5.62 -12.24 5.26
CA LEU A 24 -4.35 -12.39 5.96
C LEU A 24 -3.68 -13.72 5.61
N HIS A 25 -2.37 -13.67 5.35
CA HIS A 25 -1.52 -14.81 5.00
C HIS A 25 -1.87 -15.53 3.68
N ARG A 26 -2.91 -15.09 2.97
CA ARG A 26 -3.27 -15.61 1.64
C ARG A 26 -2.81 -14.67 0.52
N SER A 27 -3.08 -13.38 0.69
CA SER A 27 -2.75 -12.34 -0.30
C SER A 27 -2.35 -11.02 0.33
N VAL A 28 -2.53 -10.87 1.65
CA VAL A 28 -2.23 -9.64 2.40
C VAL A 28 -1.38 -9.97 3.63
N ILE A 29 -0.33 -9.18 3.83
CA ILE A 29 0.49 -9.12 5.05
C ILE A 29 0.32 -7.72 5.65
N MET A 30 0.07 -7.66 6.95
CA MET A 30 -0.09 -6.42 7.70
C MET A 30 1.14 -6.17 8.57
N PHE A 31 1.70 -4.98 8.53
CA PHE A 31 2.80 -4.58 9.41
C PHE A 31 2.59 -3.17 9.97
N ILE A 32 2.13 -3.09 11.22
CA ILE A 32 1.81 -1.83 11.91
C ILE A 32 0.85 -0.96 11.07
N ASP A 33 1.38 0.02 10.35
CA ASP A 33 0.62 0.99 9.55
C ASP A 33 0.57 0.62 8.05
N ASP A 34 1.39 -0.36 7.62
CA ASP A 34 1.56 -0.73 6.22
C ASP A 34 0.82 -2.02 5.87
N ILE A 35 0.23 -2.00 4.67
CA ILE A 35 -0.48 -3.14 4.07
C ILE A 35 0.32 -3.61 2.86
N LEU A 36 0.87 -4.81 2.93
CA LEU A 36 1.54 -5.46 1.82
C LEU A 36 0.56 -6.43 1.14
N VAL A 37 0.21 -6.14 -0.10
CA VAL A 37 -0.57 -7.06 -0.94
C VAL A 37 0.39 -7.77 -1.88
N TYR A 38 0.33 -9.10 -1.95
CA TYR A 38 1.20 -9.90 -2.81
C TYR A 38 0.38 -10.94 -3.58
N SER A 39 0.82 -11.27 -4.79
CA SER A 39 0.14 -12.24 -5.66
C SER A 39 1.11 -12.78 -6.70
N LYS A 40 0.93 -14.05 -7.10
CA LYS A 40 1.78 -14.69 -8.11
C LYS A 40 1.47 -14.24 -9.54
N LEU A 41 0.22 -13.87 -9.81
CA LEU A 41 -0.28 -13.45 -11.12
C LEU A 41 -0.87 -12.07 -11.03
N LYS A 42 -0.69 -11.29 -12.10
CA LYS A 42 -1.17 -9.91 -12.21
C LYS A 42 -2.70 -9.81 -12.10
N GLU A 43 -3.42 -10.70 -12.78
CA GLU A 43 -4.90 -10.74 -12.77
C GLU A 43 -5.44 -10.97 -11.36
N ARG A 44 -4.87 -11.93 -10.62
CA ARG A 44 -5.22 -12.19 -9.22
C ARG A 44 -4.86 -11.03 -8.29
N HIS A 45 -3.81 -10.28 -8.60
CA HIS A 45 -3.41 -9.12 -7.82
C HIS A 45 -4.47 -8.01 -7.87
N GLU A 46 -5.09 -7.79 -9.03
CA GLU A 46 -6.18 -6.82 -9.17
C GLU A 46 -7.41 -7.22 -8.35
N GLU A 47 -7.76 -8.51 -8.35
CA GLU A 47 -8.86 -9.04 -7.53
C GLU A 47 -8.60 -8.82 -6.04
N HIS A 48 -7.40 -9.15 -5.56
CA HIS A 48 -7.01 -8.94 -4.16
C HIS A 48 -6.99 -7.45 -3.77
N LEU A 49 -6.49 -6.57 -4.64
CA LEU A 49 -6.53 -5.11 -4.39
C LEU A 49 -7.96 -4.59 -4.30
N ARG A 50 -8.83 -5.03 -5.22
CA ARG A 50 -10.24 -4.63 -5.23
C ARG A 50 -10.98 -5.12 -3.98
N GLU A 51 -10.70 -6.35 -3.55
CA GLU A 51 -11.26 -6.92 -2.33
C GLU A 51 -10.78 -6.18 -1.07
N LEU A 52 -9.48 -5.90 -0.97
CA LEU A 52 -8.90 -5.13 0.13
C LEU A 52 -9.53 -3.73 0.22
N LEU A 53 -9.63 -3.01 -0.89
CA LEU A 53 -10.23 -1.67 -0.92
C LEU A 53 -11.71 -1.69 -0.50
N ARG A 54 -12.45 -2.75 -0.86
CA ARG A 54 -13.84 -2.94 -0.39
C ARG A 54 -13.91 -3.17 1.12
N VAL A 55 -13.05 -4.03 1.66
CA VAL A 55 -12.98 -4.31 3.10
C VAL A 55 -12.62 -3.05 3.89
N LEU A 56 -11.58 -2.32 3.47
CA LEU A 56 -11.19 -1.05 4.09
C LEU A 56 -12.35 -0.06 4.09
N ARG A 57 -13.09 0.05 2.97
CA ARG A 57 -14.25 0.93 2.88
C ARG A 57 -15.40 0.53 3.80
N ARG A 58 -15.70 -0.77 3.93
CA ARG A 58 -16.74 -1.28 4.85
C ARG A 58 -16.46 -0.86 6.29
N GLU A 59 -15.20 -0.95 6.70
CA GLU A 59 -14.75 -0.61 8.05
C GLU A 59 -14.38 0.88 8.22
N ARG A 60 -14.66 1.70 7.18
CA ARG A 60 -14.38 3.16 7.13
C ARG A 60 -12.90 3.49 7.38
N LEU A 61 -12.01 2.60 6.95
CA LEU A 61 -10.57 2.79 6.91
C LEU A 61 -10.16 3.34 5.54
N TYR A 62 -9.16 4.22 5.54
CA TYR A 62 -8.78 4.97 4.34
C TYR A 62 -7.27 4.91 4.12
N ALA A 63 -6.88 4.41 2.96
CA ALA A 63 -5.48 4.33 2.57
C ALA A 63 -4.98 5.70 2.09
N LYS A 64 -3.82 6.13 2.60
CA LYS A 64 -3.18 7.38 2.18
C LYS A 64 -2.21 7.11 1.02
N PHE A 65 -2.71 7.14 -0.21
CA PHE A 65 -1.91 6.88 -1.43
C PHE A 65 -0.67 7.79 -1.60
N SER A 66 -0.64 8.96 -0.95
CA SER A 66 0.55 9.82 -0.96
C SER A 66 1.79 9.20 -0.29
N LYS A 67 1.60 8.16 0.55
CA LYS A 67 2.67 7.44 1.26
C LYS A 67 3.05 6.11 0.60
N TRP A 68 2.53 5.81 -0.60
CA TRP A 68 2.85 4.54 -1.26
C TRP A 68 4.31 4.47 -1.70
N TYR A 69 4.99 3.39 -1.33
CA TYR A 69 6.38 3.07 -1.70
C TYR A 69 6.71 3.27 -3.20
N TYR A 70 5.79 2.88 -4.10
CA TYR A 70 6.00 3.05 -5.56
C TYR A 70 5.98 4.50 -6.05
N ARG A 71 5.66 5.49 -5.19
CA ARG A 71 5.69 6.91 -5.54
C ARG A 71 7.06 7.39 -6.03
N ARG A 72 8.16 6.81 -5.55
CA ARG A 72 9.51 7.18 -6.01
C ARG A 72 9.82 6.65 -7.41
N PHE A 73 9.13 5.60 -7.84
CA PHE A 73 9.41 4.90 -9.10
C PHE A 73 8.41 5.28 -10.21
N ILE A 74 7.23 5.78 -9.85
CA ILE A 74 6.20 6.21 -10.81
C ILE A 74 6.09 7.73 -10.82
N LEU A 75 6.55 8.34 -11.92
CA LEU A 75 6.41 9.77 -12.17
C LEU A 75 4.92 10.17 -12.16
N ASP A 76 4.59 11.29 -11.50
CA ASP A 76 3.21 11.80 -11.39
C ASP A 76 2.18 10.85 -10.77
N LEU A 77 2.62 9.85 -9.97
CA LEU A 77 1.72 8.91 -9.27
C LEU A 77 0.60 9.62 -8.53
N SER A 78 0.92 10.73 -7.84
CA SER A 78 -0.04 11.53 -7.09
C SER A 78 -1.18 12.10 -7.93
N LYS A 79 -0.98 12.34 -9.23
CA LYS A 79 -2.03 12.80 -10.16
C LYS A 79 -2.86 11.61 -10.67
N ILE A 80 -2.21 10.50 -10.99
CA ILE A 80 -2.83 9.28 -11.49
C ILE A 80 -3.75 8.66 -10.43
N VAL A 81 -3.36 8.68 -9.16
CA VAL A 81 -4.16 8.08 -8.08
C VAL A 81 -5.26 9.01 -7.54
N VAL A 82 -5.40 10.26 -8.02
CA VAL A 82 -6.44 11.19 -7.50
C VAL A 82 -7.85 10.61 -7.67
N PRO A 83 -8.26 10.11 -8.86
CA PRO A 83 -9.60 9.57 -9.05
C PRO A 83 -9.92 8.39 -8.11
N PRO A 84 -9.09 7.33 -7.98
CA PRO A 84 -9.35 6.26 -7.02
C PRO A 84 -9.21 6.71 -5.56
N THR A 85 -8.34 7.66 -5.25
CA THR A 85 -8.21 8.20 -3.88
C THR A 85 -9.47 8.96 -3.45
N ARG A 86 -10.15 9.67 -4.37
CA ARG A 86 -11.41 10.36 -4.07
C ARG A 86 -12.53 9.40 -3.66
N LEU A 87 -12.57 8.20 -4.25
CA LEU A 87 -13.52 7.14 -3.87
C LEU A 87 -13.30 6.62 -2.45
N THR A 88 -12.11 6.86 -1.89
CA THR A 88 -11.75 6.53 -0.51
C THR A 88 -11.87 7.74 0.43
N ARG A 89 -12.67 8.76 0.12
CA ARG A 89 -12.94 9.86 1.06
C ARG A 89 -14.25 9.63 1.82
N LYS A 90 -14.35 10.21 3.02
CA LYS A 90 -15.59 10.20 3.81
C LYS A 90 -16.69 10.95 3.05
N GLY A 91 -17.89 10.35 2.98
CA GLY A 91 -19.08 10.99 2.39
C GLY A 91 -19.19 10.91 0.86
N VAL A 92 -18.38 10.07 0.20
CA VAL A 92 -18.44 9.86 -1.26
C VAL A 92 -18.99 8.47 -1.57
N ASP A 93 -19.99 8.41 -2.46
CA ASP A 93 -20.50 7.16 -3.01
C ASP A 93 -19.49 6.54 -3.98
N PHE A 94 -19.30 5.22 -3.86
CA PHE A 94 -18.33 4.50 -4.67
C PHE A 94 -18.99 4.11 -5.97
N GLN A 95 -18.76 4.95 -6.97
CA GLN A 95 -19.10 4.66 -8.34
C GLN A 95 -17.79 4.52 -9.10
N TRP A 96 -17.54 3.32 -9.59
CA TRP A 96 -16.37 3.05 -10.41
C TRP A 96 -16.68 3.43 -11.86
N GLY A 97 -16.36 4.66 -12.21
CA GLY A 97 -16.58 5.20 -13.55
C GLY A 97 -15.40 4.98 -14.49
N PRO A 98 -15.52 5.49 -15.73
CA PRO A 98 -14.48 5.40 -16.74
C PRO A 98 -13.21 6.15 -16.32
N GLU A 99 -13.34 7.30 -15.65
CA GLU A 99 -12.17 8.08 -15.17
C GLU A 99 -11.32 7.29 -14.16
N GLN A 100 -11.97 6.57 -13.24
CA GLN A 100 -11.27 5.74 -12.26
C GLN A 100 -10.65 4.50 -12.91
N GLN A 101 -11.31 3.94 -13.92
CA GLN A 101 -10.78 2.81 -14.69
C GLN A 101 -9.54 3.21 -15.49
N THR A 102 -9.57 4.33 -16.22
CA THR A 102 -8.40 4.84 -16.97
C THR A 102 -7.24 5.19 -16.06
N ALA A 103 -7.53 5.81 -14.91
CA ALA A 103 -6.51 6.09 -13.89
C ALA A 103 -5.87 4.81 -13.34
N PHE A 104 -6.68 3.78 -13.11
CA PHE A 104 -6.22 2.47 -12.65
C PHE A 104 -5.39 1.73 -13.71
N GLU A 105 -5.79 1.77 -14.98
CA GLU A 105 -5.04 1.17 -16.09
C GLU A 105 -3.71 1.88 -16.34
N THR A 106 -3.70 3.22 -16.28
CA THR A 106 -2.48 4.01 -16.38
C THR A 106 -1.53 3.68 -15.22
N LEU A 107 -2.05 3.59 -14.00
CA LEU A 107 -1.29 3.14 -12.83
C LEU A 107 -0.72 1.74 -13.05
N ARG A 108 -1.52 0.82 -13.57
CA ARG A 108 -1.13 -0.57 -13.88
C ARG A 108 0.03 -0.62 -14.86
N GLN A 109 -0.05 0.16 -15.94
CA GLN A 109 1.00 0.20 -16.96
C GLN A 109 2.31 0.71 -16.35
N ARG A 110 2.26 1.80 -15.58
CA ARG A 110 3.43 2.36 -14.90
C ARG A 110 4.02 1.41 -13.87
N LEU A 111 3.20 0.68 -13.11
CA LEU A 111 3.68 -0.33 -12.16
C LEU A 111 4.39 -1.51 -12.85
N CYS A 112 3.95 -1.90 -14.04
CA CYS A 112 4.61 -2.95 -14.82
C CYS A 112 5.89 -2.48 -15.53
N GLU A 113 6.00 -1.19 -15.85
CA GLU A 113 7.18 -0.60 -16.49
C GLU A 113 8.26 -0.18 -15.46
N ALA A 114 7.87 0.28 -14.26
CA ALA A 114 8.73 0.97 -13.30
C ALA A 114 9.53 0.06 -12.34
N LEU A 115 10.11 -1.01 -12.88
CA LEU A 115 11.13 -1.89 -12.27
C LEU A 115 10.67 -3.17 -11.54
N VAL A 116 11.42 -4.22 -11.89
CA VAL A 116 11.65 -5.46 -11.15
C VAL A 116 12.33 -5.11 -9.81
N LEU A 117 11.58 -5.21 -8.72
CA LEU A 117 12.16 -5.43 -7.38
C LEU A 117 12.18 -6.95 -7.17
N THR A 118 13.37 -7.52 -7.10
CA THR A 118 13.57 -8.92 -6.76
C THR A 118 13.20 -9.11 -5.28
N LEU A 119 12.45 -10.16 -4.98
CA LEU A 119 12.29 -10.62 -3.61
C LEU A 119 13.67 -11.05 -3.10
N PRO A 120 14.06 -10.71 -1.86
CA PRO A 120 15.25 -11.31 -1.27
C PRO A 120 14.99 -12.82 -1.14
N GLU A 121 15.71 -13.61 -1.94
CA GLU A 121 15.71 -15.06 -1.83
C GLU A 121 16.75 -15.46 -0.77
N GLY A 122 16.30 -15.81 0.44
CA GLY A 122 17.20 -16.29 1.48
C GLY A 122 16.62 -16.25 2.90
N VAL A 123 17.30 -16.95 3.80
CA VAL A 123 17.18 -16.84 5.28
C VAL A 123 18.31 -15.98 5.86
N GLU A 124 19.04 -15.27 5.00
CA GLU A 124 20.22 -14.51 5.42
C GLU A 124 19.83 -13.22 6.13
N ASP A 125 20.68 -12.81 7.06
CA ASP A 125 20.48 -11.60 7.84
C ASP A 125 20.54 -10.36 6.95
N PHE A 126 19.54 -9.50 7.07
CA PHE A 126 19.51 -8.22 6.37
C PHE A 126 20.47 -7.24 7.02
N VAL A 127 21.36 -6.63 6.24
CA VAL A 127 22.30 -5.61 6.74
C VAL A 127 21.89 -4.24 6.25
N VAL A 128 21.56 -3.34 7.19
CA VAL A 128 21.23 -1.94 6.89
C VAL A 128 22.48 -1.09 7.09
N PHE A 129 23.01 -0.56 5.99
CA PHE A 129 24.04 0.47 6.04
C PHE A 129 23.40 1.85 6.10
N CYS A 130 23.61 2.56 7.20
CA CYS A 130 23.16 3.93 7.38
C CYS A 130 24.35 4.89 7.33
N ASN A 131 24.23 5.97 6.55
CA ASN A 131 25.14 7.10 6.59
C ASN A 131 24.37 8.40 6.83
N ALA A 132 24.94 9.30 7.62
CA ALA A 132 24.33 10.57 7.97
C ALA A 132 25.32 11.71 7.75
N SER A 133 24.85 12.81 7.16
CA SER A 133 25.56 14.08 7.05
C SER A 133 24.72 15.22 7.64
N ILE A 134 25.33 16.40 7.76
CA ILE A 134 24.64 17.62 8.23
C ILE A 134 23.46 17.98 7.32
N THR A 135 23.48 17.56 6.06
CA THR A 135 22.46 17.86 5.04
C THR A 135 21.47 16.73 4.76
N GLY A 136 21.70 15.50 5.26
CA GLY A 136 20.74 14.42 5.07
C GLY A 136 21.18 13.04 5.56
N LEU A 137 20.24 12.11 5.54
CA LEU A 137 20.42 10.71 5.92
C LEU A 137 20.17 9.80 4.71
N GLY A 138 21.04 8.82 4.51
CA GLY A 138 20.90 7.77 3.51
C GLY A 138 21.02 6.39 4.16
N ALA A 139 20.20 5.44 3.72
CA ALA A 139 20.31 4.05 4.14
C ALA A 139 20.15 3.11 2.93
N VAL A 140 20.93 2.02 2.93
CA VAL A 140 20.85 0.94 1.94
C VAL A 140 20.65 -0.37 2.68
N LEU A 141 19.64 -1.13 2.26
CA LEU A 141 19.37 -2.50 2.70
C LEU A 141 20.05 -3.44 1.70
N MET A 142 21.04 -4.21 2.16
CA MET A 142 21.63 -5.33 1.42
C MET A 142 21.13 -6.65 1.98
#